data_AF-A0A6I1KF89-F1
#
_entry.id   AF-A0A6I1KF89-F1
#
_cell.length_a   1.000
_cell.length_b   1.000
_cell.length_c   1.000
_cell.angle_alpha   90.00
_cell.angle_beta   90.00
_cell.angle_gamma   90.00
#
_symmetry.space_group_name_H-M   'P 1'
#
loop_
_entity.id
_entity.type
_entity.pdbx_description
1 polymer ?
#
loop_
_entity_poly.entity_id
_entity_poly.type
_entity_poly.pdbx_seq_one_letter_code
_entity_poly.pdbx_strand_id
1 'polypeptide(L)'
;MLKRFLAVAAVLAVGSIAGCGGSGGSTPAATVSGTVADGYLVGAQVFMDKNGNYQWDEGEPKTVSGPHGYYTLSVAPADEGKYPIVVRVMAGSTVDEDDGKPVQSGYVLSAPSGSTGFISPMSSLIREKMAANPGMTTTDAMVQLRNQLNLPAEVNMLGDYVAGSGVGQHQVHYQTMRETARQMTSLMAEQAPLVMNGAGINRGRYRAMMGEINLNMSQITDNAMNGSGMDSAPMTAMRDRMRTMLQGMQVGGGFTNYSGMFRNMTSHSAFWNYTGSRWRPGGMMGSGMM
;
A
#
# COMPACT_ATOMS: atom_id res chain seq x y z
N MET A 1 -65.44 -7.29 -32.18
CA MET A 1 -66.25 -7.70 -31.01
C MET A 1 -66.11 -6.63 -29.94
N LEU A 2 -67.25 -6.06 -29.56
CA LEU A 2 -67.41 -4.85 -28.75
C LEU A 2 -67.70 -5.22 -27.29
N LYS A 3 -66.86 -4.84 -26.32
CA LYS A 3 -67.17 -4.84 -24.88
C LYS A 3 -66.22 -3.84 -24.17
N ARG A 4 -66.57 -2.98 -23.23
CA ARG A 4 -67.80 -2.40 -22.66
C ARG A 4 -67.27 -1.29 -21.72
N PHE A 5 -67.90 -0.12 -21.73
CA PHE A 5 -67.63 0.96 -20.77
C PHE A 5 -68.05 0.55 -19.35
N LEU A 6 -67.27 0.93 -18.33
CA LEU A 6 -67.77 1.24 -17.00
C LEU A 6 -66.72 2.07 -16.24
N ALA A 7 -67.04 3.35 -16.08
CA ALA A 7 -66.39 4.27 -15.16
C ALA A 7 -67.09 4.18 -13.80
N VAL A 8 -66.33 4.14 -12.71
CA VAL A 8 -66.81 4.49 -11.37
C VAL A 8 -65.72 5.31 -10.69
N ALA A 9 -66.06 6.57 -10.41
CA ALA A 9 -65.34 7.48 -9.54
C ALA A 9 -65.90 7.37 -8.11
N ALA A 10 -65.04 7.35 -7.10
CA ALA A 10 -65.44 7.57 -5.70
C ALA A 10 -64.28 8.14 -4.86
N VAL A 11 -64.33 9.47 -4.69
CA VAL A 11 -64.15 10.28 -3.46
C VAL A 11 -63.05 9.93 -2.43
N LEU A 12 -62.08 10.85 -2.34
CA LEU A 12 -61.41 11.45 -1.16
C LEU A 12 -61.59 10.82 0.24
N ALA A 13 -60.47 10.46 0.86
CA ALA A 13 -60.27 10.56 2.31
C ALA A 13 -58.85 11.11 2.60
N VAL A 14 -58.81 12.30 3.19
CA VAL A 14 -57.61 12.91 3.78
C VAL A 14 -57.34 12.19 5.10
N GLY A 15 -56.17 11.58 5.21
CA GLY A 15 -55.64 11.03 6.46
C GLY A 15 -54.28 11.65 6.75
N SER A 16 -54.30 12.78 7.47
CA SER A 16 -53.11 13.36 8.08
C SER A 16 -52.59 12.43 9.17
N ILE A 17 -51.45 11.78 8.94
CA ILE A 17 -50.67 11.14 9.99
C ILE A 17 -49.62 12.17 10.44
N ALA A 18 -49.99 12.98 11.42
CA ALA A 18 -49.04 13.56 12.35
C ALA A 18 -48.84 12.52 13.47
N GLY A 19 -47.67 11.87 13.46
CA GLY A 19 -47.27 10.86 14.43
C GLY A 19 -45.78 10.98 14.71
N CYS A 20 -45.48 11.61 15.83
CA CYS A 20 -44.18 11.79 16.48
C CYS A 20 -43.45 10.46 16.74
N GLY A 21 -42.10 10.47 16.68
CA GLY A 21 -41.28 9.37 17.19
C GLY A 21 -39.81 9.54 16.85
N GLY A 22 -39.08 10.30 17.66
CA GLY A 22 -37.64 10.46 17.53
C GLY A 22 -36.89 9.14 17.56
N SER A 23 -35.88 9.01 16.71
CA SER A 23 -34.82 8.01 16.83
C SER A 23 -33.62 8.55 16.07
N GLY A 24 -32.46 8.53 16.73
CA GLY A 24 -31.28 9.33 16.40
C GLY A 24 -30.97 9.39 14.92
N GLY A 25 -30.72 10.61 14.44
CA GLY A 25 -30.09 10.85 13.15
C GLY A 25 -28.75 10.15 13.14
N SER A 26 -28.75 8.89 12.70
CA SER A 26 -27.55 8.21 12.28
C SER A 26 -27.14 8.95 11.04
N THR A 27 -26.15 9.85 11.18
CA THR A 27 -25.44 10.39 10.02
C THR A 27 -25.14 9.19 9.12
N PRO A 28 -25.57 9.19 7.85
CA PRO A 28 -25.33 8.06 6.97
C PRO A 28 -23.84 7.72 7.04
N ALA A 29 -23.48 6.48 7.34
CA ALA A 29 -22.07 6.08 7.35
C ALA A 29 -21.67 5.71 5.93
N ALA A 30 -20.54 6.23 5.46
CA ALA A 30 -19.91 5.73 4.25
C ALA A 30 -19.13 4.45 4.56
N THR A 31 -18.90 3.64 3.54
CA THR A 31 -18.19 2.37 3.69
C THR A 31 -16.96 2.38 2.80
N VAL A 32 -15.80 2.10 3.41
CA VAL A 32 -14.53 1.92 2.71
C VAL A 32 -14.12 0.46 2.85
N SER A 33 -13.87 -0.21 1.72
CA SER A 33 -13.47 -1.62 1.69
C SER A 33 -12.27 -1.85 0.79
N GLY A 34 -11.64 -3.00 1.00
CA GLY A 34 -10.51 -3.46 0.19
C GLY A 34 -9.89 -4.72 0.77
N THR A 35 -8.66 -4.98 0.35
CA THR A 35 -7.89 -6.15 0.77
C THR A 35 -6.53 -5.72 1.29
N VAL A 36 -6.05 -6.40 2.34
CA VAL A 36 -4.68 -6.28 2.83
C VAL A 36 -3.89 -7.50 2.36
N ALA A 37 -2.75 -7.28 1.70
CA ALA A 37 -1.90 -8.37 1.30
C ALA A 37 -0.41 -8.02 1.17
N ASP A 38 0.45 -8.94 1.61
CA ASP A 38 1.71 -9.24 0.94
C ASP A 38 1.72 -10.64 0.28
N GLY A 39 1.23 -11.65 0.98
CA GLY A 39 0.13 -12.54 0.60
C GLY A 39 -1.13 -12.14 1.39
N TYR A 40 -2.32 -12.71 1.15
CA TYR A 40 -3.53 -12.22 1.83
C TYR A 40 -3.40 -12.33 3.36
N LEU A 41 -3.64 -11.22 4.07
CA LEU A 41 -3.39 -11.12 5.51
C LEU A 41 -4.67 -11.14 6.32
N VAL A 42 -4.90 -12.21 7.08
CA VAL A 42 -6.08 -12.38 7.95
C VAL A 42 -5.74 -11.96 9.38
N GLY A 43 -6.61 -11.19 10.03
CA GLY A 43 -6.39 -10.74 11.41
C GLY A 43 -5.46 -9.53 11.54
N ALA A 44 -5.28 -8.75 10.47
CA ALA A 44 -4.50 -7.51 10.50
C ALA A 44 -5.38 -6.35 10.99
N GLN A 45 -4.80 -5.44 11.77
CA GLN A 45 -5.48 -4.26 12.29
C GLN A 45 -5.52 -3.17 11.22
N VAL A 46 -6.70 -2.83 10.71
CA VAL A 46 -6.90 -1.81 9.65
C VAL A 46 -7.60 -0.58 10.21
N PHE A 47 -7.05 0.62 9.97
CA PHE A 47 -7.64 1.87 10.46
C PHE A 47 -7.38 3.05 9.53
N MET A 48 -8.26 4.03 9.58
CA MET A 48 -8.12 5.31 8.89
C MET A 48 -7.33 6.27 9.77
N ASP A 49 -6.08 6.56 9.40
CA ASP A 49 -5.15 7.40 10.15
C ASP A 49 -5.44 8.88 9.88
N LYS A 50 -6.27 9.49 10.73
CA LYS A 50 -6.79 10.86 10.57
C LYS A 50 -5.78 11.91 11.00
N ASN A 51 -4.90 11.56 11.94
CA ASN A 51 -3.91 12.49 12.50
C ASN A 51 -2.48 12.26 11.94
N GLY A 52 -2.27 11.23 11.12
CA GLY A 52 -1.01 10.94 10.44
C GLY A 52 0.07 10.36 11.36
N ASN A 53 -0.30 9.76 12.50
CA ASN A 53 0.62 9.24 13.50
C ASN A 53 0.85 7.73 13.40
N TYR A 54 0.13 7.05 12.51
CA TYR A 54 0.16 5.59 12.30
C TYR A 54 -0.20 4.79 13.57
N GLN A 55 -0.91 5.37 14.53
CA GLN A 55 -1.27 4.69 15.76
C GLN A 55 -2.71 4.20 15.70
N TRP A 56 -2.97 3.11 16.40
CA TRP A 56 -4.34 2.60 16.57
C TRP A 56 -5.08 3.44 17.62
N ASP A 57 -5.47 4.65 17.26
CA ASP A 57 -6.03 5.62 18.21
C ASP A 57 -7.51 5.37 18.51
N GLU A 58 -7.96 5.91 19.65
CA GLU A 58 -9.39 6.01 19.95
C GLU A 58 -10.03 7.11 19.08
N GLY A 59 -11.26 6.87 18.61
CA GLY A 59 -11.98 7.81 17.75
C GLY A 59 -11.65 7.73 16.26
N GLU A 60 -10.65 6.93 15.86
CA GLU A 60 -10.39 6.63 14.46
C GLU A 60 -11.20 5.40 13.98
N PRO A 61 -11.78 5.45 12.76
CA PRO A 61 -12.43 4.29 12.16
C PRO A 61 -11.47 3.12 12.02
N LYS A 62 -11.84 1.96 12.55
CA LYS A 62 -10.97 0.80 12.61
C LYS A 62 -11.71 -0.54 12.53
N THR A 63 -11.05 -1.55 12.01
CA THR A 63 -11.57 -2.90 11.78
C THR A 63 -10.42 -3.91 11.75
N VAL A 64 -10.74 -5.20 11.63
CA VAL A 64 -9.75 -6.27 11.46
C VAL A 64 -10.00 -6.96 10.13
N SER A 65 -8.94 -7.28 9.37
CA SER A 65 -9.08 -8.01 8.12
C SER A 65 -9.57 -9.44 8.37
N GLY A 66 -10.50 -9.89 7.53
CA GLY A 66 -11.04 -11.23 7.51
C GLY A 66 -10.35 -12.13 6.47
N PRO A 67 -11.02 -13.22 6.06
CA PRO A 67 -10.52 -14.13 5.02
C PRO A 67 -10.14 -13.38 3.74
N HIS A 68 -9.11 -13.87 3.06
CA HIS A 68 -8.53 -13.23 1.87
C HIS A 68 -8.09 -11.79 2.10
N GLY A 69 -7.78 -11.44 3.35
CA GLY A 69 -7.37 -10.10 3.76
C GLY A 69 -8.44 -9.02 3.59
N TYR A 70 -9.71 -9.41 3.34
CA TYR A 70 -10.78 -8.47 3.10
C TYR A 70 -11.09 -7.63 4.35
N TYR A 71 -11.34 -6.34 4.18
CA TYR A 71 -11.77 -5.47 5.26
C TYR A 71 -12.89 -4.54 4.82
N THR A 72 -13.70 -4.15 5.81
CA THR A 72 -14.74 -3.12 5.68
C THR A 72 -14.62 -2.15 6.85
N LEU A 73 -14.47 -0.86 6.55
CA LEU A 73 -14.44 0.25 7.50
C LEU A 73 -15.71 1.09 7.34
N SER A 74 -16.40 1.33 8.45
CA SER A 74 -17.47 2.32 8.52
C SER A 74 -16.85 3.69 8.86
N VAL A 75 -17.05 4.67 7.98
CA VAL A 75 -16.43 6.01 8.10
C VAL A 75 -17.49 7.09 7.99
N ALA A 76 -17.19 8.29 8.48
CA ALA A 76 -18.03 9.44 8.18
C ALA A 76 -17.95 9.75 6.67
N PRO A 77 -19.07 10.07 5.99
CA PRO A 77 -19.04 10.43 4.56
C PRO A 77 -18.10 11.58 4.25
N ALA A 78 -17.94 12.50 5.20
CA ALA A 78 -17.01 13.61 5.07
C ALA A 78 -15.53 13.18 5.09
N ASP A 79 -15.20 11.97 5.57
CA ASP A 79 -13.83 11.46 5.68
C ASP A 79 -13.46 10.52 4.52
N GLU A 80 -14.44 10.12 3.71
CA GLU A 80 -14.24 9.23 2.56
C GLU A 80 -13.20 9.81 1.59
N GLY A 81 -12.17 9.02 1.30
CA GLY A 81 -11.08 9.40 0.39
C GLY A 81 -10.10 10.47 0.92
N LYS A 82 -10.28 11.01 2.13
CA LYS A 82 -9.42 12.09 2.66
C LYS A 82 -8.16 11.61 3.35
N TYR A 83 -8.26 10.50 4.07
CA TYR A 83 -7.21 10.01 4.95
C TYR A 83 -6.61 8.71 4.43
N PRO A 84 -5.31 8.45 4.68
CA PRO A 84 -4.69 7.18 4.36
C PRO A 84 -5.27 6.05 5.22
N ILE A 85 -5.25 4.84 4.69
CA ILE A 85 -5.49 3.63 5.47
C ILE A 85 -4.14 3.08 5.90
N VAL A 86 -4.02 2.74 7.18
CA VAL A 86 -2.85 2.10 7.77
C VAL A 86 -3.25 0.71 8.26
N VAL A 87 -2.36 -0.25 8.07
CA VAL A 87 -2.54 -1.61 8.52
C VAL A 87 -1.37 -2.03 9.40
N ARG A 88 -1.68 -2.52 10.59
CA ARG A 88 -0.72 -3.10 11.51
C ARG A 88 -0.84 -4.61 11.47
N VAL A 89 0.24 -5.24 11.03
CA VAL A 89 0.39 -6.68 10.98
C VAL A 89 1.05 -7.11 12.28
N MET A 90 0.39 -8.00 13.02
CA MET A 90 0.74 -8.32 14.41
C MET A 90 1.38 -9.70 14.50
N ALA A 91 2.61 -9.74 15.01
CA ALA A 91 3.34 -11.00 15.23
C ALA A 91 2.50 -12.00 16.03
N GLY A 92 2.44 -13.24 15.54
CA GLY A 92 1.72 -14.35 16.17
C GLY A 92 0.19 -14.27 16.11
N SER A 93 -0.40 -13.18 15.60
CA SER A 93 -1.86 -13.00 15.52
C SER A 93 -2.38 -12.91 14.08
N THR A 94 -1.68 -12.17 13.22
CA THR A 94 -2.02 -12.06 11.80
C THR A 94 -1.50 -13.29 11.06
N VAL A 95 -2.33 -13.89 10.21
CA VAL A 95 -1.99 -15.07 9.40
C VAL A 95 -1.78 -14.65 7.95
N ASP A 96 -0.68 -15.07 7.34
CA ASP A 96 -0.45 -14.96 5.91
C ASP A 96 -1.03 -16.21 5.21
N GLU A 97 -1.99 -16.02 4.31
CA GLU A 97 -2.61 -17.13 3.57
C GLU A 97 -1.66 -17.79 2.56
N ASP A 98 -0.51 -17.19 2.25
CA ASP A 98 0.49 -17.81 1.37
C ASP A 98 1.09 -19.09 1.97
N ASP A 99 1.28 -19.14 3.29
CA ASP A 99 1.80 -20.32 4.00
C ASP A 99 0.86 -20.85 5.10
N GLY A 100 -0.24 -20.14 5.37
CA GLY A 100 -1.24 -20.47 6.37
C GLY A 100 -0.75 -20.32 7.81
N LYS A 101 0.35 -19.61 8.05
CA LYS A 101 0.98 -19.47 9.37
C LYS A 101 0.85 -18.05 9.92
N PRO A 102 0.87 -17.90 11.25
CA PRO A 102 1.03 -16.60 11.86
C PRO A 102 2.35 -15.95 11.44
N VAL A 103 2.30 -14.67 11.10
CA VAL A 103 3.50 -13.86 10.82
C VAL A 103 4.41 -13.82 12.05
N GLN A 104 5.71 -14.04 11.85
CA GLN A 104 6.66 -14.14 12.97
C GLN A 104 7.03 -12.78 13.56
N SER A 105 7.07 -11.75 12.72
CA SER A 105 7.38 -10.37 13.11
C SER A 105 6.30 -9.45 12.55
N GLY A 106 5.89 -8.47 13.35
CA GLY A 106 4.91 -7.49 12.91
C GLY A 106 5.52 -6.51 11.91
N TYR A 107 4.69 -5.79 11.17
CA TYR A 107 5.10 -4.71 10.28
C TYR A 107 3.90 -3.82 9.97
N VAL A 108 4.13 -2.76 9.19
CA VAL A 108 3.14 -1.71 8.94
C VAL A 108 2.99 -1.50 7.45
N LEU A 109 1.77 -1.69 6.95
CA LEU A 109 1.40 -1.33 5.60
C LEU A 109 0.55 -0.06 5.61
N SER A 110 0.50 0.63 4.49
CA SER A 110 -0.37 1.79 4.29
C SER A 110 -0.74 1.95 2.83
N ALA A 111 -1.74 2.77 2.56
CA ALA A 111 -2.10 3.17 1.21
C ALA A 111 -2.38 4.67 1.13
N PRO A 112 -2.14 5.31 -0.03
CA PRO A 112 -2.50 6.71 -0.24
C PRO A 112 -3.98 6.96 0.02
N SER A 113 -4.33 8.19 0.43
CA SER A 113 -5.74 8.57 0.56
C SER A 113 -6.49 8.34 -0.75
N GLY A 114 -7.72 7.82 -0.65
CA GLY A 114 -8.55 7.45 -1.80
C GLY A 114 -8.14 6.15 -2.53
N SER A 115 -7.03 5.51 -2.14
CA SER A 115 -6.56 4.23 -2.73
C SER A 115 -6.76 3.07 -1.76
N THR A 116 -8.01 2.64 -1.57
CA THR A 116 -8.37 1.70 -0.50
C THR A 116 -8.50 0.25 -0.96
N GLY A 117 -8.53 0.00 -2.28
CA GLY A 117 -8.86 -1.32 -2.82
C GLY A 117 -7.86 -2.42 -2.44
N PHE A 118 -6.57 -2.09 -2.36
CA PHE A 118 -5.51 -3.07 -2.11
C PHE A 118 -4.34 -2.44 -1.36
N ILE A 119 -4.13 -2.87 -0.11
CA ILE A 119 -3.08 -2.38 0.79
C ILE A 119 -1.95 -3.41 0.82
N SER A 120 -0.76 -2.99 0.39
CA SER A 120 0.41 -3.86 0.23
C SER A 120 1.72 -3.11 0.47
N PRO A 121 2.88 -3.80 0.48
CA PRO A 121 4.18 -3.14 0.51
C PRO A 121 4.35 -2.11 -0.62
N MET A 122 3.76 -2.35 -1.80
CA MET A 122 3.80 -1.43 -2.94
C MET A 122 2.99 -0.15 -2.68
N SER A 123 1.74 -0.28 -2.20
CA SER A 123 0.93 0.89 -1.85
C SER A 123 1.57 1.70 -0.72
N SER A 124 2.23 1.02 0.21
CA SER A 124 2.93 1.63 1.35
C SER A 124 4.07 2.52 0.86
N LEU A 125 4.86 2.00 -0.08
CA LEU A 125 5.97 2.75 -0.67
C LEU A 125 5.48 3.95 -1.50
N ILE A 126 4.39 3.79 -2.26
CA ILE A 126 3.75 4.91 -2.99
C ILE A 126 3.30 6.00 -2.01
N ARG A 127 2.64 5.60 -0.91
CA ARG A 127 2.19 6.53 0.14
C ARG A 127 3.36 7.27 0.77
N GLU A 128 4.46 6.59 1.08
CA GLU A 128 5.64 7.24 1.65
C GLU A 128 6.35 8.17 0.66
N LYS A 129 6.42 7.83 -0.63
CA LYS A 129 6.93 8.73 -1.69
C LYS A 129 6.15 10.05 -1.70
N MET A 130 4.83 10.00 -1.63
CA MET A 130 3.97 11.17 -1.58
C MET A 130 4.16 11.97 -0.29
N ALA A 131 4.23 11.29 0.85
CA ALA A 131 4.41 11.94 2.15
C ALA A 131 5.77 12.63 2.29
N ALA A 132 6.80 12.13 1.62
CA ALA A 132 8.14 12.73 1.60
C ALA A 132 8.28 13.87 0.57
N ASN A 133 7.38 13.97 -0.41
CA ASN A 133 7.43 14.95 -1.49
C ASN A 133 6.09 15.69 -1.63
N PRO A 134 5.90 16.81 -0.90
CA PRO A 134 4.70 17.64 -1.04
C PRO A 134 4.47 18.02 -2.51
N GLY A 135 3.26 17.74 -3.02
CA GLY A 135 2.88 18.00 -4.41
C GLY A 135 3.08 16.84 -5.38
N MET A 136 3.71 15.73 -4.96
CA MET A 136 3.75 14.51 -5.77
C MET A 136 2.36 13.87 -5.84
N THR A 137 1.89 13.57 -7.06
CA THR A 137 0.61 12.88 -7.26
C THR A 137 0.76 11.36 -7.09
N THR A 138 -0.34 10.66 -6.83
CA THR A 138 -0.36 9.19 -6.82
C THR A 138 0.13 8.61 -8.15
N THR A 139 -0.24 9.24 -9.27
CA THR A 139 0.21 8.84 -10.62
C THR A 139 1.72 8.95 -10.77
N ASP A 140 2.33 10.06 -10.33
CA ASP A 140 3.78 10.24 -10.42
C ASP A 140 4.53 9.23 -9.53
N ALA A 141 4.03 9.00 -8.32
CA ALA A 141 4.59 8.01 -7.40
C ALA A 141 4.53 6.59 -7.98
N MET A 142 3.40 6.23 -8.62
CA MET A 142 3.26 4.97 -9.35
C MET A 142 4.24 4.87 -10.53
N VAL A 143 4.40 5.92 -11.33
CA VAL A 143 5.36 5.94 -12.45
C VAL A 143 6.79 5.75 -11.95
N GLN A 144 7.19 6.45 -10.88
CA GLN A 144 8.52 6.27 -10.31
C GLN A 144 8.76 4.85 -9.81
N LEU A 145 7.80 4.29 -9.07
CA LEU A 145 7.94 2.91 -8.56
C LEU A 145 8.00 1.91 -9.71
N ARG A 146 7.10 2.05 -10.69
CA ARG A 146 7.06 1.21 -11.88
C ARG A 146 8.42 1.21 -12.61
N ASN A 147 9.03 2.37 -12.79
CA ASN A 147 10.35 2.49 -13.42
C ASN A 147 11.45 1.81 -12.58
N GLN A 148 11.40 1.91 -11.24
CA GLN A 148 12.36 1.24 -10.34
C GLN A 148 12.28 -0.30 -10.45
N LEU A 149 11.09 -0.85 -10.67
CA LEU A 149 10.85 -2.27 -10.89
C LEU A 149 11.03 -2.69 -12.36
N ASN A 150 11.31 -1.75 -13.27
CA ASN A 150 11.37 -1.98 -14.71
C ASN A 150 10.10 -2.67 -15.27
N LEU A 151 8.93 -2.20 -14.82
CA LEU A 151 7.62 -2.68 -15.26
C LEU A 151 7.04 -1.78 -16.38
N PRO A 152 6.22 -2.33 -17.28
CA PRO A 152 5.63 -1.55 -18.36
C PRO A 152 4.45 -0.68 -17.87
N ALA A 153 4.14 0.37 -18.63
CA ALA A 153 3.26 1.48 -18.22
C ALA A 153 1.85 1.03 -17.81
N GLU A 154 1.37 -0.05 -18.42
CA GLU A 154 0.04 -0.61 -18.22
C GLU A 154 -0.13 -1.41 -16.91
N VAL A 155 0.96 -1.74 -16.23
CA VAL A 155 0.88 -2.45 -14.94
C VAL A 155 0.37 -1.52 -13.85
N ASN A 156 -0.70 -1.93 -13.17
CA ASN A 156 -1.28 -1.19 -12.05
C ASN A 156 -0.52 -1.47 -10.76
N MET A 157 0.22 -0.47 -10.27
CA MET A 157 1.03 -0.59 -9.05
C MET A 157 0.21 -0.69 -7.75
N LEU A 158 -1.08 -0.35 -7.82
CA LEU A 158 -2.06 -0.48 -6.72
C LEU A 158 -3.04 -1.64 -6.98
N GLY A 159 -2.80 -2.45 -8.00
CA GLY A 159 -3.61 -3.61 -8.32
C GLY A 159 -3.31 -4.78 -7.39
N ASP A 160 -4.28 -5.69 -7.29
CA ASP A 160 -4.11 -6.96 -6.58
C ASP A 160 -3.14 -7.86 -7.35
N TYR A 161 -1.86 -7.77 -6.97
CA TYR A 161 -0.82 -8.59 -7.57
C TYR A 161 -0.88 -10.05 -7.12
N VAL A 162 -1.58 -10.38 -6.02
CA VAL A 162 -1.70 -11.76 -5.54
C VAL A 162 -2.57 -12.51 -6.51
N ALA A 163 -3.79 -12.02 -6.77
CA ALA A 163 -4.66 -12.57 -7.81
C ALA A 163 -4.04 -12.45 -9.21
N GLY A 164 -3.48 -11.27 -9.52
CA GLY A 164 -2.89 -11.00 -10.83
C GLY A 164 -1.68 -11.87 -11.17
N SER A 165 -0.95 -12.41 -10.18
CA SER A 165 0.18 -13.31 -10.40
C SER A 165 -0.21 -14.72 -10.85
N GLY A 166 -1.48 -15.10 -10.66
CA GLY A 166 -1.99 -16.42 -11.01
C GLY A 166 -2.49 -16.53 -12.46
N VAL A 167 -3.13 -15.48 -12.97
CA VAL A 167 -3.77 -15.46 -14.30
C VAL A 167 -3.81 -14.05 -14.89
N GLY A 168 -3.83 -13.93 -16.22
CA GLY A 168 -4.13 -12.69 -16.94
C GLY A 168 -3.00 -12.12 -17.79
N GLN A 169 -3.28 -11.01 -18.47
CA GLN A 169 -2.37 -10.40 -19.47
C GLN A 169 -1.06 -9.84 -18.87
N HIS A 170 -1.06 -9.50 -17.57
CA HIS A 170 0.12 -8.97 -16.85
C HIS A 170 0.66 -9.94 -15.81
N GLN A 171 0.39 -11.25 -15.97
CA GLN A 171 0.72 -12.26 -14.96
C GLN A 171 2.18 -12.21 -14.50
N VAL A 172 3.13 -12.20 -15.46
CA VAL A 172 4.57 -12.16 -15.15
C VAL A 172 4.96 -10.87 -14.40
N HIS A 173 4.35 -9.74 -14.74
CA HIS A 173 4.61 -8.48 -14.06
C HIS A 173 4.06 -8.47 -12.63
N TYR A 174 2.89 -9.06 -12.40
CA TYR A 174 2.36 -9.23 -11.05
C TYR A 174 3.13 -10.27 -10.24
N GLN A 175 3.73 -11.29 -10.87
CA GLN A 175 4.70 -12.17 -10.21
C GLN A 175 5.94 -11.38 -9.75
N THR A 176 6.48 -10.49 -10.60
CA THR A 176 7.56 -9.58 -10.21
C THR A 176 7.18 -8.70 -9.03
N MET A 177 5.97 -8.11 -9.06
CA MET A 177 5.47 -7.30 -7.95
C MET A 177 5.32 -8.12 -6.66
N ARG A 178 4.74 -9.31 -6.74
CA ARG A 178 4.53 -10.20 -5.59
C ARG A 178 5.84 -10.58 -4.92
N GLU A 179 6.81 -11.07 -5.68
CA GLU A 179 8.10 -11.49 -5.12
C GLU A 179 8.91 -10.30 -4.60
N THR A 180 8.85 -9.14 -5.28
CA THR A 180 9.46 -7.91 -4.75
C THR A 180 8.80 -7.49 -3.44
N ALA A 181 7.46 -7.54 -3.37
CA ALA A 181 6.70 -7.18 -2.17
C ALA A 181 7.04 -8.10 -0.99
N ARG A 182 7.20 -9.41 -1.22
CA ARG A 182 7.65 -10.37 -0.19
C ARG A 182 9.01 -10.02 0.39
N GLN A 183 9.96 -9.61 -0.46
CA GLN A 183 11.27 -9.17 0.03
C GLN A 183 11.18 -7.85 0.77
N MET A 184 10.34 -6.91 0.32
CA MET A 184 10.06 -5.68 1.06
C MET A 184 9.47 -5.99 2.43
N THR A 185 8.45 -6.85 2.53
CA THR A 185 7.89 -7.28 3.82
C THR A 185 8.96 -7.89 4.70
N SER A 186 9.79 -8.79 4.15
CA SER A 186 10.85 -9.43 4.93
C SER A 186 11.80 -8.40 5.55
N LEU A 187 12.22 -7.40 4.77
CA LEU A 187 13.01 -6.28 5.30
C LEU A 187 12.24 -5.48 6.36
N MET A 188 10.97 -5.18 6.13
CA MET A 188 10.13 -4.43 7.07
C MET A 188 9.95 -5.17 8.41
N ALA A 189 9.69 -6.48 8.34
CA ALA A 189 9.50 -7.36 9.48
C ALA A 189 10.78 -7.50 10.30
N GLU A 190 11.94 -7.63 9.65
CA GLU A 190 13.24 -7.71 10.34
C GLU A 190 13.63 -6.41 11.07
N GLN A 191 13.23 -5.26 10.54
CA GLN A 191 13.47 -3.96 11.17
C GLN A 191 12.35 -3.54 12.13
N ALA A 192 11.28 -4.32 12.22
CA ALA A 192 10.11 -4.02 13.04
C ALA A 192 10.44 -3.74 14.51
N PRO A 193 11.37 -4.44 15.19
CA PRO A 193 11.72 -4.12 16.59
C PRO A 193 12.29 -2.71 16.79
N LEU A 194 12.83 -2.10 15.74
CA LEU A 194 13.36 -0.73 15.78
C LEU A 194 12.30 0.31 15.45
N VAL A 195 11.31 -0.07 14.62
CA VAL A 195 10.28 0.81 14.08
C VAL A 195 9.01 0.79 14.95
N MET A 196 8.63 -0.38 15.44
CA MET A 196 7.44 -0.62 16.26
C MET A 196 7.86 -0.78 17.72
N ASN A 197 7.26 0.00 18.61
CA ASN A 197 7.42 -0.10 20.06
C ASN A 197 6.08 -0.46 20.70
N GLY A 198 5.81 -1.77 20.81
CA GLY A 198 4.53 -2.28 21.28
C GLY A 198 3.38 -1.88 20.35
N ALA A 199 2.45 -1.07 20.87
CA ALA A 199 1.36 -0.51 20.07
C ALA A 199 1.79 0.67 19.19
N GLY A 200 2.95 1.26 19.51
CA GLY A 200 3.48 2.50 18.93
C GLY A 200 4.25 2.29 17.63
N ILE A 201 4.05 3.14 16.62
CA ILE A 201 4.96 3.24 15.45
C ILE A 201 5.84 4.50 15.52
N ASN A 202 7.16 4.34 15.46
CA ASN A 202 8.07 5.46 15.29
C ASN A 202 8.09 5.87 13.81
N ARG A 203 7.28 6.89 13.49
CA ARG A 203 7.12 7.40 12.12
C ARG A 203 8.44 7.80 11.46
N GLY A 204 9.38 8.36 12.23
CA GLY A 204 10.69 8.76 11.69
C GLY A 204 11.49 7.56 11.22
N ARG A 205 11.55 6.50 12.05
CA ARG A 205 12.22 5.24 11.72
C ARG A 205 11.50 4.47 10.61
N TYR A 206 10.16 4.44 10.61
CA TYR A 206 9.37 3.85 9.53
C TYR A 206 9.69 4.51 8.19
N ARG A 207 9.68 5.85 8.14
CA ARG A 207 10.02 6.61 6.92
C ARG A 207 11.44 6.38 6.45
N ALA A 208 12.41 6.30 7.37
CA ALA A 208 13.80 6.02 7.00
C ALA A 208 13.95 4.60 6.43
N MET A 209 13.32 3.61 7.07
CA MET A 209 13.28 2.23 6.58
C MET A 209 12.67 2.16 5.17
N MET A 210 11.51 2.78 4.95
CA MET A 210 10.88 2.82 3.62
C MET A 210 11.70 3.61 2.60
N GLY A 211 12.48 4.61 3.04
CA GLY A 211 13.41 5.35 2.20
C GLY A 211 14.60 4.51 1.74
N GLU A 212 15.18 3.69 2.62
CA GLU A 212 16.24 2.74 2.23
C GLU A 212 15.71 1.66 1.30
N ILE A 213 14.51 1.14 1.58
CA ILE A 213 13.80 0.24 0.66
C ILE A 213 13.65 0.92 -0.71
N ASN A 214 13.19 2.17 -0.74
CA ASN A 214 13.03 2.94 -1.97
C ASN A 214 14.33 3.05 -2.79
N LEU A 215 15.44 3.39 -2.14
CA LEU A 215 16.74 3.60 -2.79
C LEU A 215 17.31 2.31 -3.40
N ASN A 216 16.97 1.16 -2.84
CA ASN A 216 17.48 -0.14 -3.27
C ASN A 216 16.41 -0.98 -4.00
N MET A 217 15.29 -0.40 -4.45
CA MET A 217 14.19 -1.16 -5.07
C MET A 217 14.64 -2.02 -6.24
N SER A 218 15.48 -1.50 -7.14
CA SER A 218 15.97 -2.29 -8.27
C SER A 218 16.81 -3.50 -7.81
N GLN A 219 17.61 -3.34 -6.75
CA GLN A 219 18.37 -4.43 -6.16
C GLN A 219 17.47 -5.47 -5.47
N ILE A 220 16.42 -5.03 -4.77
CA ILE A 220 15.40 -5.91 -4.17
C ILE A 220 14.70 -6.70 -5.27
N THR A 221 14.25 -6.03 -6.34
CA THR A 221 13.59 -6.69 -7.46
C THR A 221 14.50 -7.67 -8.18
N ASP A 222 15.76 -7.30 -8.47
CA ASP A 222 16.71 -8.22 -9.08
C ASP A 222 17.00 -9.43 -8.17
N ASN A 223 17.12 -9.23 -6.85
CA ASN A 223 17.30 -10.32 -5.88
C ASN A 223 16.08 -11.28 -5.87
N ALA A 224 14.87 -10.73 -5.88
CA ALA A 224 13.62 -11.48 -5.99
C ALA A 224 13.52 -12.30 -7.27
N MET A 225 13.80 -11.67 -8.42
CA MET A 225 13.69 -12.32 -9.73
C MET A 225 14.79 -13.34 -10.00
N ASN A 226 15.94 -13.22 -9.35
CA ASN A 226 16.98 -14.23 -9.39
C ASN A 226 16.72 -15.40 -8.42
N GLY A 227 15.58 -15.42 -7.72
CA GLY A 227 15.26 -16.43 -6.70
C GLY A 227 16.24 -16.43 -5.53
N SER A 228 16.96 -15.32 -5.33
CA SER A 228 17.93 -15.18 -4.25
C SER A 228 17.16 -14.86 -2.97
N GLY A 229 17.37 -15.66 -1.92
CA GLY A 229 16.72 -15.46 -0.63
C GLY A 229 17.20 -14.18 0.08
N MET A 230 16.61 -13.91 1.25
CA MET A 230 16.96 -12.76 2.09
C MET A 230 18.38 -12.81 2.67
N ASP A 231 19.01 -13.99 2.66
CA ASP A 231 20.37 -14.22 3.14
C ASP A 231 21.44 -13.96 2.08
N SER A 232 21.05 -13.54 0.87
CA SER A 232 22.01 -13.13 -0.15
C SER A 232 22.88 -11.97 0.35
N ALA A 233 24.15 -11.95 -0.04
CA ALA A 233 25.08 -10.87 0.31
C ALA A 233 24.51 -9.45 0.11
N PRO A 234 23.85 -9.11 -1.03
CA PRO A 234 23.23 -7.80 -1.20
C PRO A 234 22.14 -7.49 -0.17
N MET A 235 21.29 -8.46 0.16
CA MET A 235 20.18 -8.26 1.11
C MET A 235 20.66 -8.21 2.56
N THR A 236 21.64 -9.05 2.93
CA THR A 236 22.30 -9.00 4.23
C THR A 236 22.97 -7.64 4.45
N ALA A 237 23.74 -7.15 3.47
CA ALA A 237 24.35 -5.82 3.55
C ALA A 237 23.32 -4.70 3.66
N MET A 238 22.20 -4.81 2.94
CA MET A 238 21.11 -3.84 3.03
C MET A 238 20.45 -3.84 4.42
N ARG A 239 20.18 -5.02 4.98
CA ARG A 239 19.62 -5.22 6.31
C ARG A 239 20.52 -4.62 7.39
N ASP A 240 21.82 -4.85 7.31
CA ASP A 240 22.79 -4.31 8.26
C ASP A 240 22.87 -2.78 8.17
N ARG A 241 22.93 -2.23 6.95
CA ARG A 241 22.87 -0.77 6.73
C ARG A 241 21.61 -0.15 7.33
N MET A 242 20.44 -0.76 7.06
CA MET A 242 19.16 -0.30 7.63
C MET A 242 19.17 -0.37 9.15
N ARG A 243 19.63 -1.47 9.74
CA ARG A 243 19.71 -1.63 11.18
C ARG A 243 20.59 -0.56 11.82
N THR A 244 21.81 -0.35 11.30
CA THR A 244 22.72 0.69 11.80
C THR A 244 22.11 2.08 11.68
N MET A 245 21.50 2.40 10.53
CA MET A 245 20.84 3.68 10.31
C MET A 245 19.71 3.90 11.34
N LEU A 246 18.81 2.92 11.50
CA LEU A 246 17.65 3.03 12.38
C LEU A 246 18.03 3.11 13.87
N GLN A 247 19.08 2.40 14.28
CA GLN A 247 19.63 2.50 15.64
C GLN A 247 20.26 3.87 15.90
N GLY A 248 20.93 4.45 14.90
CA GLY A 248 21.52 5.79 14.98
C GLY A 248 20.48 6.93 15.00
N MET A 249 19.24 6.67 14.59
CA MET A 249 18.18 7.68 14.66
C MET A 249 17.72 7.90 16.11
N GLN A 250 17.93 9.12 16.60
CA GLN A 250 17.38 9.57 17.88
C GLN A 250 15.85 9.46 17.89
N VAL A 251 15.32 8.88 18.96
CA VAL A 251 13.88 8.75 19.23
C VAL A 251 13.36 10.14 19.65
N GLY A 252 13.24 11.10 18.73
CA GLY A 252 12.81 12.46 19.11
C GLY A 252 12.96 13.62 18.12
N GLY A 253 13.42 13.42 16.88
CA GLY A 253 13.41 14.49 15.88
C GLY A 253 14.78 14.98 15.42
N GLY A 254 15.52 14.10 14.75
CA GLY A 254 16.57 14.55 13.83
C GLY A 254 15.94 15.04 12.51
N PHE A 255 16.50 16.10 11.93
CA PHE A 255 16.15 16.53 10.58
C PHE A 255 16.72 15.54 9.55
N THR A 256 16.01 14.44 9.30
CA THR A 256 16.34 13.56 8.18
C THR A 256 15.70 14.13 6.92
N ASN A 257 16.51 14.42 5.90
CA ASN A 257 16.00 14.85 4.59
C ASN A 257 15.39 13.66 3.84
N TYR A 258 14.17 13.28 4.20
CA TYR A 258 13.45 12.19 3.57
C TYR A 258 13.22 12.43 2.07
N SER A 259 13.07 13.68 1.63
CA SER A 259 12.86 13.97 0.20
C SER A 259 13.99 13.42 -0.67
N GLY A 260 15.25 13.42 -0.18
CA GLY A 260 16.38 12.83 -0.90
C GLY A 260 16.30 11.30 -1.04
N MET A 261 15.78 10.61 -0.03
CA MET A 261 15.63 9.15 -0.03
C MET A 261 14.49 8.68 -0.94
N PHE A 262 13.49 9.54 -1.16
CA PHE A 262 12.32 9.25 -2.00
C PHE A 262 12.38 9.91 -3.39
N ARG A 263 13.37 10.76 -3.65
CA ARG A 263 13.65 11.31 -4.98
C ARG A 263 14.49 10.33 -5.77
N ASN A 264 13.92 9.80 -6.84
CA ASN A 264 14.73 9.08 -7.81
C ASN A 264 15.35 10.09 -8.80
N MET A 265 16.68 10.14 -8.89
CA MET A 265 17.41 10.96 -9.85
C MET A 265 17.37 10.40 -11.28
N THR A 266 16.66 9.30 -11.53
CA THR A 266 16.40 8.81 -12.89
C THR A 266 15.40 9.74 -13.59
N SER A 267 15.88 10.90 -14.00
CA SER A 267 15.24 11.77 -14.98
C SER A 267 14.90 10.95 -16.23
N HIS A 268 13.63 10.95 -16.62
CA HIS A 268 13.14 10.85 -18.00
C HIS A 268 14.08 10.19 -19.03
N SER A 269 14.30 8.86 -18.99
CA SER A 269 14.70 8.10 -20.17
C SER A 269 14.65 6.58 -19.93
N ALA A 270 13.47 6.04 -19.62
CA ALA A 270 13.18 4.64 -19.94
C ALA A 270 12.26 4.65 -21.17
N PHE A 271 12.84 4.88 -22.34
CA PHE A 271 12.15 4.62 -23.60
C PHE A 271 12.03 3.10 -23.75
N TRP A 272 10.86 2.57 -23.43
CA TRP A 272 10.46 1.25 -23.90
C TRP A 272 10.47 1.28 -25.43
N ASN A 273 11.46 0.65 -26.06
CA ASN A 273 11.34 0.27 -27.46
C ASN A 273 10.45 -0.99 -27.50
N TYR A 274 9.56 -1.08 -28.48
CA TYR A 274 8.52 -2.11 -28.68
C TYR A 274 9.06 -3.55 -28.87
N THR A 275 10.33 -3.80 -28.56
CA THR A 275 11.03 -5.07 -28.82
C THR A 275 11.67 -5.72 -27.57
N GLY A 276 11.28 -5.31 -26.35
CA GLY A 276 11.50 -6.11 -25.13
C GLY A 276 12.95 -6.36 -24.70
N SER A 277 13.91 -5.50 -25.05
CA SER A 277 15.33 -5.66 -24.63
C SER A 277 15.81 -4.50 -23.76
N ARG A 278 16.51 -4.80 -22.65
CA ARG A 278 17.18 -3.84 -21.74
C ARG A 278 18.25 -3.05 -22.51
N TRP A 279 18.13 -1.73 -22.57
CA TRP A 279 19.23 -0.86 -23.00
C TRP A 279 20.17 -0.62 -21.80
N ARG A 280 21.41 -1.12 -21.88
CA ARG A 280 22.50 -0.73 -20.98
C ARG A 280 23.19 0.51 -21.61
N PRO A 281 23.36 1.63 -20.88
CA PRO A 281 24.15 2.74 -21.38
C PRO A 281 25.56 2.25 -21.72
N GLY A 282 25.94 2.40 -23.00
CA GLY A 282 27.22 1.94 -23.52
C GLY A 282 28.39 2.59 -22.76
N GLY A 283 29.37 1.76 -22.39
CA GLY A 283 30.63 2.20 -21.83
C GLY A 283 31.32 3.22 -22.74
N MET A 284 31.95 4.20 -22.11
CA MET A 284 32.78 5.22 -22.75
C MET A 284 33.85 4.54 -23.61
N MET A 285 33.64 4.51 -24.93
CA MET A 285 34.71 4.30 -25.89
C MET A 285 35.30 5.67 -26.22
N GLY A 286 36.54 5.91 -25.80
CA GLY A 286 37.27 7.11 -26.15
C GLY A 286 38.71 7.05 -25.65
N SER A 287 39.61 6.50 -26.47
CA SER A 287 40.77 7.24 -27.00
C SER A 287 41.75 6.26 -27.66
N GLY A 288 41.65 6.16 -28.99
CA GLY A 288 42.73 5.67 -29.84
C GLY A 288 43.15 6.81 -30.75
N MET A 289 44.22 7.52 -30.38
CA MET A 289 44.90 8.48 -31.24
C MET A 289 46.32 7.95 -31.50
N MET A 290 46.57 7.71 -32.79
CA MET A 290 47.85 7.54 -33.49
C MET A 290 48.77 6.38 -33.08
#